data_AF-A0A4Q3WCB8-F1
#
_entry.id   AF-A0A4Q3WCB8-F1
#
_cell.length_a   1.000
_cell.length_b   1.000
_cell.length_c   1.000
_cell.angle_alpha   90.00
_cell.angle_beta   90.00
_cell.angle_gamma   90.00
#
_symmetry.space_group_name_H-M   'P 1'
#
loop_
_entity.id
_entity.type
_entity.pdbx_description
1 polymer ?
#
loop_
_entity_poly.entity_id
_entity_poly.type
_entity_poly.pdbx_seq_one_letter_code
_entity_poly.pdbx_strand_id
1 'polypeptide(L)'
;MGGHKQTHPMGETFFTQVPHRHGDFIAKLSLAPVSPSLTSLTDQPLPDEMASDPNGLRRASNEFFAASEGEWELRVQLNTDLEAMPIEDATVEWPEAQSPYVAVARVRIGKQTAWSEERSRAVDDGMSFNPWHGIEAHRPLGGVMRARREVYPPSVAFRSAANGCPVREPSKAAQLQI
;
A
#
# COMPACT_ATOMS: atom_id res chain seq x y z
N MET A 1 -2.86 21.57 -8.55
CA MET A 1 -1.98 20.63 -7.83
C MET A 1 -2.81 20.00 -6.71
N GLY A 2 -3.38 18.83 -6.96
CA GLY A 2 -4.06 18.04 -5.92
C GLY A 2 -3.03 17.13 -5.28
N GLY A 3 -2.58 17.48 -4.07
CA GLY A 3 -1.83 16.59 -3.20
C GLY A 3 -2.77 16.07 -2.13
N HIS A 4 -2.59 14.82 -1.71
CA HIS A 4 -3.20 14.32 -0.47
C HIS A 4 -2.83 15.29 0.67
N LYS A 5 -3.78 15.55 1.59
CA LYS A 5 -3.55 16.48 2.70
C LYS A 5 -2.34 15.99 3.50
N GLN A 6 -1.53 16.89 4.07
CA GLN A 6 -0.41 16.47 4.92
C GLN A 6 -0.92 15.97 6.30
N THR A 7 -1.61 14.83 6.28
CA THR A 7 -2.13 14.13 7.45
C THR A 7 -1.20 13.00 7.87
N HIS A 8 -1.39 12.50 9.08
CA HIS A 8 -0.56 11.46 9.65
C HIS A 8 -0.76 10.13 8.90
N PRO A 9 0.29 9.55 8.28
CA PRO A 9 0.14 8.44 7.32
C PRO A 9 -0.42 7.16 7.95
N MET A 10 -0.22 6.97 9.26
CA MET A 10 -0.70 5.80 9.98
C MET A 10 -2.23 5.82 10.22
N GLY A 11 -2.88 6.98 10.10
CA GLY A 11 -4.34 7.12 10.20
C GLY A 11 -5.07 6.94 8.88
N GLU A 12 -4.34 6.71 7.78
CA GLU A 12 -4.88 6.65 6.42
C GLU A 12 -5.38 5.26 6.05
N THR A 13 -6.40 5.23 5.18
CA THR A 13 -6.79 4.00 4.47
C THR A 13 -6.11 3.96 3.11
N PHE A 14 -5.44 2.84 2.82
CA PHE A 14 -4.80 2.61 1.52
C PHE A 14 -5.69 1.78 0.63
N PHE A 15 -5.64 2.00 -0.68
CA PHE A 15 -6.50 1.33 -1.65
C PHE A 15 -5.69 0.78 -2.82
N THR A 16 -6.15 -0.33 -3.41
CA THR A 16 -5.58 -0.80 -4.68
C THR A 16 -5.93 0.11 -5.86
N GLN A 17 -6.98 0.93 -5.70
CA GLN A 17 -7.62 1.81 -6.71
C GLN A 17 -8.25 1.07 -7.89
N VAL A 18 -7.55 0.09 -8.44
CA VAL A 18 -7.96 -0.73 -9.58
C VAL A 18 -8.30 -2.16 -9.15
N PRO A 19 -9.20 -2.83 -9.90
CA PRO A 19 -9.69 -4.16 -9.53
C PRO A 19 -8.69 -5.27 -9.83
N HIS A 20 -8.83 -6.36 -9.09
CA HIS A 20 -8.12 -7.62 -9.26
C HIS A 20 -9.15 -8.75 -9.36
N ARG A 21 -8.73 -9.90 -9.91
CA ARG A 21 -9.42 -11.16 -9.63
C ARG A 21 -9.39 -11.41 -8.11
N HIS A 22 -10.40 -12.11 -7.63
CA HIS A 22 -10.47 -12.60 -6.26
C HIS A 22 -11.08 -14.00 -6.27
N GLY A 23 -10.25 -14.99 -6.66
CA GLY A 23 -10.74 -16.32 -7.01
C GLY A 23 -11.65 -16.25 -8.23
N ASP A 24 -12.91 -16.63 -8.05
CA ASP A 24 -13.94 -16.56 -9.09
C ASP A 24 -14.53 -15.14 -9.26
N PHE A 25 -14.30 -14.26 -8.28
CA PHE A 25 -14.87 -12.92 -8.21
C PHE A 25 -13.90 -11.85 -8.75
N ILE A 26 -14.36 -10.60 -8.71
CA ILE A 26 -13.58 -9.40 -8.97
C ILE A 26 -13.71 -8.49 -7.75
N ALA A 27 -12.61 -7.89 -7.31
CA ALA A 27 -12.62 -7.03 -6.14
C ALA A 27 -11.67 -5.84 -6.26
N LYS A 28 -12.00 -4.74 -5.59
CA LYS A 28 -11.03 -3.75 -5.11
C LYS A 28 -10.67 -4.08 -3.66
N LEU A 29 -9.45 -3.76 -3.24
CA LEU A 29 -9.01 -4.00 -1.87
C LEU A 29 -8.64 -2.68 -1.19
N SER A 30 -8.81 -2.65 0.12
CA SER A 30 -8.32 -1.57 0.97
C SER A 30 -7.65 -2.10 2.24
N LEU A 31 -6.74 -1.31 2.80
CA LEU A 31 -6.11 -1.56 4.09
C LEU A 31 -6.47 -0.40 5.01
N ALA A 32 -7.33 -0.65 6.00
CA ALA A 32 -7.90 0.39 6.86
C ALA A 32 -7.47 0.24 8.32
N PRO A 33 -7.13 1.34 9.00
CA PRO A 33 -6.73 1.31 10.40
C PRO A 33 -7.92 0.92 11.28
N VAL A 34 -7.69 0.07 12.28
CA VAL A 34 -8.73 -0.35 13.24
C VAL A 34 -8.30 -0.26 14.71
N SER A 35 -7.00 -0.18 15.00
CA SER A 35 -6.55 0.05 16.38
C SER A 35 -6.78 1.51 16.80
N PRO A 36 -7.12 1.78 18.07
CA PRO A 36 -7.28 3.14 18.59
C PRO A 36 -6.08 4.04 18.33
N SER A 37 -4.86 3.49 18.41
CA SER A 37 -3.59 4.18 18.13
C SER A 37 -3.50 4.74 16.71
N LEU A 38 -4.13 4.07 15.73
CA LEU A 38 -4.14 4.49 14.34
C LEU A 38 -5.36 5.36 14.03
N THR A 39 -6.55 4.96 14.50
CA THR A 39 -7.79 5.70 14.22
C THR A 39 -7.80 7.08 14.88
N SER A 40 -7.08 7.28 15.99
CA SER A 40 -6.89 8.61 16.57
C SER A 40 -6.09 9.56 15.68
N LEU A 41 -5.39 9.03 14.67
CA LEU A 41 -4.54 9.77 13.74
C LEU A 41 -5.25 10.06 12.40
N THR A 42 -6.45 9.52 12.18
CA THR A 42 -7.24 9.78 10.98
C THR A 42 -7.54 11.27 10.85
N ASP A 43 -7.29 11.82 9.66
CA ASP A 43 -7.40 13.25 9.33
C ASP A 43 -6.58 14.20 10.22
N GLN A 44 -5.71 13.68 11.09
CA GLN A 44 -4.86 14.53 11.93
C GLN A 44 -3.74 15.13 11.09
N PRO A 45 -3.56 16.45 11.09
CA PRO A 45 -2.43 17.07 10.41
C PRO A 45 -1.12 16.64 11.07
N LEU A 46 -0.03 16.66 10.30
CA LEU A 46 1.29 16.60 10.91
C LEU A 46 1.55 17.86 11.76
N PRO A 47 2.33 17.75 12.86
CA PRO A 47 2.89 18.92 13.53
C PRO A 47 3.64 19.82 12.55
N ASP A 48 3.58 21.14 12.74
CA ASP A 48 4.13 22.13 11.80
C ASP A 48 5.62 21.90 11.49
N GLU A 49 6.40 21.48 12.49
CA GLU A 49 7.82 21.17 12.32
C GLU A 49 8.08 19.93 11.46
N MET A 50 7.13 18.99 11.39
CA MET A 50 7.20 17.84 10.48
C MET A 50 6.61 18.20 9.11
N ALA A 51 5.53 18.98 9.05
CA ALA A 51 4.91 19.40 7.80
C ALA A 51 5.88 20.20 6.90
N SER A 52 6.79 20.97 7.53
CA SER A 52 7.84 21.74 6.87
C SER A 52 9.14 20.96 6.61
N ASP A 53 9.28 19.75 7.14
CA ASP A 53 10.44 18.87 6.93
C ASP A 53 10.22 17.99 5.68
N PRO A 54 11.15 17.94 4.71
CA PRO A 54 11.04 17.04 3.56
C PRO A 54 10.93 15.55 3.95
N ASN A 55 11.33 15.18 5.17
CA ASN A 55 11.20 13.84 5.73
C ASN A 55 10.12 13.73 6.84
N GLY A 56 9.22 14.70 6.97
CA GLY A 56 8.21 14.75 8.04
C GLY A 56 7.38 13.47 8.18
N LEU A 57 6.89 12.91 7.07
CA LEU A 57 6.11 11.66 7.07
C LEU A 57 6.94 10.46 7.55
N ARG A 58 8.23 10.41 7.20
CA ARG A 58 9.17 9.38 7.67
C ARG A 58 9.40 9.52 9.17
N ARG A 59 9.58 10.76 9.65
CA ARG A 59 9.76 11.05 11.09
C ARG A 59 8.52 10.65 11.88
N ALA A 60 7.33 11.05 11.43
CA ALA A 60 6.05 10.68 12.03
C ALA A 60 5.86 9.15 12.12
N SER A 61 6.18 8.42 11.05
CA SER A 61 6.10 6.96 11.05
C SER A 61 7.07 6.31 12.05
N ASN A 62 8.31 6.81 12.13
CA ASN A 62 9.30 6.34 13.10
C ASN A 62 8.89 6.63 14.55
N GLU A 63 8.44 7.86 14.84
CA GLU A 63 7.98 8.25 16.17
C GLU A 63 6.77 7.42 16.60
N PHE A 64 5.82 7.18 15.70
CA PHE A 64 4.66 6.33 15.96
C PHE A 64 5.06 4.91 16.35
N PHE A 65 5.83 4.21 15.51
CA PHE A 65 6.18 2.80 15.76
C PHE A 65 7.23 2.59 16.83
N ALA A 66 7.98 3.62 17.23
CA ALA A 66 8.83 3.56 18.42
C ALA A 66 7.99 3.41 19.70
N ALA A 67 6.80 4.03 19.75
CA ALA A 67 5.95 4.09 20.94
C ALA A 67 4.76 3.12 20.89
N SER A 68 4.26 2.81 19.70
CA SER A 68 2.94 2.22 19.48
C SER A 68 3.00 1.04 18.51
N GLU A 69 1.99 0.18 18.62
CA GLU A 69 1.67 -0.84 17.62
C GLU A 69 0.46 -0.40 16.78
N GLY A 70 0.32 -1.00 15.60
CA GLY A 70 -0.77 -0.72 14.67
C GLY A 70 -1.46 -2.00 14.22
N GLU A 71 -2.78 -1.92 14.08
CA GLU A 71 -3.59 -2.98 13.48
C GLU A 71 -4.49 -2.42 12.37
N TRP A 72 -4.43 -3.05 11.21
CA TRP A 72 -5.27 -2.76 10.05
C TRP A 72 -6.12 -3.97 9.68
N GLU A 73 -7.28 -3.71 9.07
CA GLU A 73 -8.02 -4.71 8.33
C GLU A 73 -7.69 -4.62 6.85
N LEU A 74 -7.29 -5.75 6.25
CA LEU A 74 -7.35 -5.92 4.81
C LEU A 74 -8.79 -6.24 4.45
N ARG A 75 -9.38 -5.40 3.60
CA ARG A 75 -10.79 -5.46 3.23
C ARG A 75 -10.94 -5.65 1.73
N VAL A 76 -12.02 -6.31 1.32
CA VAL A 76 -12.40 -6.50 -0.08
C VAL A 76 -13.74 -5.81 -0.35
N GLN A 77 -13.86 -5.20 -1.50
CA GLN A 77 -15.12 -4.70 -2.06
C GLN A 77 -15.38 -5.47 -3.35
N LEU A 78 -16.42 -6.31 -3.36
CA LEU A 78 -16.73 -7.18 -4.49
C LEU A 78 -17.44 -6.39 -5.60
N ASN A 79 -17.13 -6.73 -6.85
CA ASN A 79 -17.87 -6.20 -7.98
C ASN A 79 -19.24 -6.90 -8.08
N THR A 80 -20.32 -6.13 -8.00
CA THR A 80 -21.70 -6.64 -8.10
C THR A 80 -22.44 -6.17 -9.35
N ASP A 81 -21.94 -5.11 -10.00
CA ASP A 81 -22.52 -4.50 -11.20
C ASP A 81 -21.39 -3.89 -12.05
N LEU A 82 -21.17 -4.41 -13.26
CA LEU A 82 -20.07 -3.95 -14.13
C LEU A 82 -20.31 -2.56 -14.75
N GLU A 83 -21.55 -2.07 -14.78
CA GLU A 83 -21.86 -0.73 -15.26
C GLU A 83 -21.54 0.30 -14.17
N ALA A 84 -22.01 0.07 -12.94
CA ALA A 84 -21.74 0.95 -11.80
C ALA A 84 -20.31 0.81 -11.24
N MET A 85 -19.68 -0.34 -11.45
CA MET A 85 -18.35 -0.70 -10.95
C MET A 85 -17.42 -1.11 -12.11
N PRO A 86 -17.06 -0.18 -13.02
CA PRO A 86 -16.32 -0.53 -14.22
C PRO A 86 -14.90 -1.01 -13.90
N ILE A 87 -14.42 -1.96 -14.71
CA ILE A 87 -13.05 -2.50 -14.63
C ILE A 87 -12.05 -1.61 -15.37
N GLU A 88 -12.49 -1.02 -16.49
CA GLU A 88 -11.63 -0.27 -17.39
C GLU A 88 -11.53 1.23 -17.06
N ASP A 89 -12.29 1.70 -16.06
CA ASP A 89 -12.25 3.08 -15.59
C ASP A 89 -11.86 3.13 -14.10
N ALA A 90 -10.60 3.49 -13.85
CA ALA A 90 -10.04 3.60 -12.50
C ALA A 90 -10.48 4.88 -11.76
N THR A 91 -11.10 5.84 -12.45
CA THR A 91 -11.56 7.10 -11.87
C THR A 91 -12.88 6.97 -11.14
N VAL A 92 -13.62 5.88 -11.41
CA VAL A 92 -14.92 5.60 -10.79
C VAL A 92 -14.74 4.91 -9.45
N GLU A 93 -15.21 5.59 -8.40
CA GLU A 93 -15.41 5.02 -7.08
C GLU A 93 -16.59 4.04 -7.10
N TRP A 94 -16.41 2.86 -6.52
CA TRP A 94 -17.47 1.84 -6.48
C TRP A 94 -18.41 2.12 -5.31
N PRO A 95 -19.73 2.23 -5.52
CA PRO A 95 -20.65 2.63 -4.45
C PRO A 95 -20.67 1.62 -3.28
N GLU A 96 -20.27 2.07 -2.08
CA GLU A 96 -20.26 1.21 -0.89
C GLU A 96 -21.65 0.73 -0.46
N ALA A 97 -22.71 1.49 -0.79
CA ALA A 97 -24.09 1.06 -0.59
C ALA A 97 -24.49 -0.17 -1.43
N GLN A 98 -23.84 -0.40 -2.57
CA GLN A 98 -24.09 -1.56 -3.42
C GLN A 98 -23.15 -2.74 -3.10
N SER A 99 -21.90 -2.43 -2.75
CA SER A 99 -20.96 -3.40 -2.20
C SER A 99 -20.14 -2.74 -1.10
N PRO A 100 -20.40 -3.02 0.18
CA PRO A 100 -19.56 -2.51 1.27
C PRO A 100 -18.22 -3.25 1.32
N TYR A 101 -17.24 -2.65 2.00
CA TYR A 101 -15.99 -3.34 2.32
C TYR A 101 -16.21 -4.44 3.38
N VAL A 102 -15.68 -5.64 3.11
CA VAL A 102 -15.69 -6.78 4.03
C VAL A 102 -14.26 -7.09 4.46
N ALA A 103 -14.02 -7.16 5.78
CA ALA A 103 -12.72 -7.53 6.32
C ALA A 103 -12.40 -9.02 6.06
N VAL A 104 -11.23 -9.30 5.50
CA VAL A 104 -10.79 -10.67 5.16
C VAL A 104 -9.51 -11.08 5.88
N ALA A 105 -8.73 -10.12 6.38
CA ALA A 105 -7.55 -10.39 7.19
C ALA A 105 -7.23 -9.22 8.12
N ARG A 106 -6.38 -9.47 9.13
CA ARG A 106 -5.80 -8.45 10.00
C ARG A 106 -4.30 -8.40 9.83
N VAL A 107 -3.77 -7.20 9.64
CA VAL A 107 -2.33 -6.92 9.58
C VAL A 107 -1.94 -6.25 10.88
N ARG A 108 -1.04 -6.87 11.63
CA ARG A 108 -0.52 -6.33 12.90
C ARG A 108 0.95 -6.00 12.74
N ILE A 109 1.31 -4.79 13.17
CA ILE A 109 2.68 -4.33 13.18
C ILE A 109 3.01 -3.89 14.61
N GLY A 110 3.94 -4.58 15.24
CA GLY A 110 4.42 -4.26 16.58
C GLY A 110 5.35 -3.05 16.60
N LYS A 111 5.75 -2.64 17.80
CA LYS A 111 6.73 -1.57 18.00
C LYS A 111 8.07 -1.93 17.33
N GLN A 112 8.59 -1.02 16.52
CA GLN A 112 9.83 -1.23 15.78
C GLN A 112 10.38 0.11 15.24
N THR A 113 11.63 0.08 14.79
CA THR A 113 12.17 1.14 13.93
C THR A 113 11.52 1.02 12.55
N ALA A 114 10.65 1.96 12.18
CA ALA A 114 9.93 1.93 10.90
C ALA A 114 10.85 2.25 9.71
N TRP A 115 11.87 3.08 9.92
CA TRP A 115 12.83 3.52 8.91
C TRP A 115 14.22 3.72 9.53
N SER A 116 15.22 3.17 8.88
CA SER A 116 16.64 3.47 9.06
C SER A 116 17.31 3.50 7.68
N GLU A 117 18.49 4.12 7.58
CA GLU A 117 19.32 4.06 6.37
C GLU A 117 19.56 2.62 5.90
N GLU A 118 19.85 1.72 6.84
CA GLU A 118 20.09 0.30 6.56
C GLU A 118 18.86 -0.40 5.99
N ARG A 119 17.69 -0.23 6.63
CA ARG A 119 16.41 -0.79 6.14
C ARG A 119 16.04 -0.23 4.78
N SER A 120 16.19 1.09 4.60
CA SER A 120 15.88 1.76 3.33
C SER A 120 16.75 1.20 2.20
N ARG A 121 18.06 1.04 2.40
CA ARG A 121 18.92 0.40 1.39
C ARG A 121 18.50 -1.04 1.12
N ALA A 122 18.25 -1.83 2.16
CA ALA A 122 17.90 -3.23 1.99
C ALA A 122 16.56 -3.43 1.25
N VAL A 123 15.56 -2.59 1.54
CA VAL A 123 14.21 -2.71 0.97
C VAL A 123 14.07 -1.89 -0.31
N ASP A 124 14.37 -0.60 -0.28
CA ASP A 124 14.12 0.33 -1.39
C ASP A 124 15.09 0.09 -2.56
N ASP A 125 16.36 -0.26 -2.28
CA ASP A 125 17.32 -0.62 -3.33
C ASP A 125 17.28 -2.12 -3.63
N GLY A 126 17.21 -2.96 -2.60
CA GLY A 126 17.36 -4.40 -2.71
C GLY A 126 16.11 -5.18 -3.16
N MET A 127 14.90 -4.63 -3.03
CA MET A 127 13.65 -5.34 -3.35
C MET A 127 12.84 -4.64 -4.44
N SER A 128 11.79 -5.29 -4.94
CA SER A 128 10.82 -4.67 -5.84
C SER A 128 9.38 -5.04 -5.50
N PHE A 129 8.49 -4.05 -5.58
CA PHE A 129 7.06 -4.25 -5.43
C PHE A 129 6.40 -4.13 -6.79
N ASN A 130 5.79 -5.21 -7.28
CA ASN A 130 5.10 -5.26 -8.56
C ASN A 130 3.70 -5.83 -8.37
N PRO A 131 2.61 -5.15 -8.78
CA PRO A 131 1.26 -5.67 -8.64
C PRO A 131 1.02 -6.98 -9.40
N TRP A 132 1.84 -7.31 -10.40
CA TRP A 132 1.80 -8.58 -11.12
C TRP A 132 2.57 -9.71 -10.43
N HIS A 133 3.26 -9.42 -9.33
CA HIS A 133 3.88 -10.44 -8.49
C HIS A 133 2.82 -11.01 -7.53
N GLY A 134 2.11 -12.04 -7.98
CA GLY A 134 1.05 -12.68 -7.20
C GLY A 134 0.57 -13.99 -7.82
N ILE A 135 -0.48 -14.56 -7.23
CA ILE A 135 -1.14 -15.77 -7.73
C ILE A 135 -2.20 -15.42 -8.77
N GLU A 136 -2.52 -16.37 -9.66
CA GLU A 136 -3.53 -16.17 -10.72
C GLU A 136 -4.91 -15.80 -10.17
N ALA A 137 -5.26 -16.33 -8.99
CA ALA A 137 -6.52 -16.00 -8.31
C ALA A 137 -6.64 -14.51 -7.96
N HIS A 138 -5.52 -13.77 -7.89
CA HIS A 138 -5.45 -12.33 -7.62
C HIS A 138 -4.93 -11.51 -8.81
N ARG A 139 -5.04 -12.04 -10.03
CA ARG A 139 -4.57 -11.38 -11.24
C ARG A 139 -5.09 -9.93 -11.36
N PRO A 140 -4.22 -8.93 -11.53
CA PRO A 140 -4.63 -7.53 -11.76
C PRO A 140 -5.49 -7.35 -13.02
N LEU A 141 -6.46 -6.42 -12.99
CA LEU A 141 -7.41 -6.17 -14.08
C LEU A 141 -7.43 -4.70 -14.54
N GLY A 142 -7.98 -4.46 -15.75
CA GLY A 142 -8.14 -3.14 -16.33
C GLY A 142 -6.91 -2.60 -17.08
N GLY A 143 -7.13 -1.57 -17.91
CA GLY A 143 -6.10 -0.95 -18.73
C GLY A 143 -4.89 -0.43 -17.95
N VAL A 144 -5.12 0.18 -16.78
CA VAL A 144 -4.04 0.65 -15.90
C VAL A 144 -3.13 -0.50 -15.47
N MET A 145 -3.68 -1.65 -15.09
CA MET A 145 -2.86 -2.80 -14.71
C MET A 145 -2.13 -3.41 -15.89
N ARG A 146 -2.76 -3.50 -17.06
CA ARG A 146 -2.06 -3.93 -18.29
C ARG A 146 -0.86 -3.04 -18.58
N ALA A 147 -0.99 -1.72 -18.46
CA ALA A 147 0.15 -0.81 -18.59
C ALA A 147 1.23 -1.04 -17.51
N ARG A 148 0.84 -1.20 -16.24
CA ARG A 148 1.77 -1.50 -15.15
C ARG A 148 2.55 -2.80 -15.37
N ARG A 149 1.98 -3.80 -16.07
CA ARG A 149 2.68 -5.04 -16.42
C ARG A 149 3.91 -4.80 -17.27
N GLU A 150 3.78 -3.90 -18.24
CA GLU A 150 4.83 -3.61 -19.22
C GLU A 150 5.87 -2.61 -18.67
N VAL A 151 5.45 -1.71 -17.76
CA VAL A 151 6.31 -0.62 -17.25
C VAL A 151 7.13 -1.01 -16.03
N TYR A 152 6.60 -1.86 -15.14
CA TYR A 152 7.32 -2.18 -13.89
C TYR A 152 8.63 -2.94 -14.11
N PRO A 153 8.70 -4.00 -14.96
CA PRO A 153 9.95 -4.73 -15.19
C PRO A 153 11.12 -3.86 -15.70
N PRO A 154 10.97 -3.02 -16.76
CA PRO A 154 12.06 -2.16 -17.20
C PRO A 154 12.42 -1.08 -16.16
N SER A 155 11.46 -0.60 -15.37
CA SER A 155 11.73 0.34 -14.27
C SER A 155 12.61 -0.29 -13.18
N VAL A 156 12.32 -1.53 -12.79
CA VAL A 156 13.14 -2.30 -11.84
C VAL A 156 14.54 -2.55 -12.39
N ALA A 157 14.66 -2.96 -13.66
CA ALA A 157 15.94 -3.18 -14.31
C ALA A 157 16.79 -1.90 -14.35
N PHE A 158 16.18 -0.76 -14.69
CA PHE A 158 16.86 0.54 -14.69
C PHE A 158 17.36 0.92 -13.30
N ARG A 159 16.50 0.85 -12.27
CA ARG A 159 16.88 1.18 -10.89
C ARG A 159 18.01 0.28 -10.39
N SER A 160 17.92 -1.01 -10.67
CA SER A 160 18.94 -1.97 -10.26
C SER A 160 20.30 -1.68 -10.88
N ALA A 161 20.33 -1.31 -12.17
CA ALA A 161 21.56 -0.91 -12.86
C ALA A 161 22.09 0.44 -12.36
N ALA A 162 21.22 1.45 -12.20
CA ALA A 162 21.60 2.80 -11.80
C ALA A 162 22.14 2.84 -10.35
N ASN A 163 21.52 2.08 -9.43
CA ASN A 163 21.93 2.03 -8.03
C ASN A 163 23.13 1.07 -7.81
N GLY A 164 23.53 0.30 -8.82
CA GLY A 164 24.56 -0.73 -8.68
C GLY A 164 24.18 -1.84 -7.69
N CYS A 165 22.89 -1.97 -7.38
CA CYS A 165 22.35 -2.91 -6.40
C CYS A 165 21.40 -3.89 -7.12
N PRO A 166 21.83 -5.15 -7.36
CA PRO A 166 20.95 -6.17 -7.91
C PRO A 166 19.73 -6.39 -7.01
N VAL A 167 18.53 -6.20 -7.57
CA VAL A 167 17.28 -6.51 -6.85
C VAL A 167 17.21 -8.02 -6.60
N ARG A 168 16.93 -8.41 -5.36
CA ARG A 168 16.79 -9.80 -4.93
C ARG A 168 15.55 -9.94 -4.06
N GLU A 169 14.55 -10.62 -4.61
CA GLU A 169 13.33 -10.92 -3.87
C GLU A 169 13.61 -11.90 -2.71
N PRO A 170 13.04 -11.65 -1.52
CA PRO A 170 13.19 -12.54 -0.38
C PRO A 170 12.50 -13.88 -0.67
N SER A 171 13.19 -14.98 -0.36
CA SER A 171 12.66 -16.35 -0.48
C SER A 171 12.09 -16.89 0.84
N LYS A 172 12.47 -16.27 1.97
CA LYS A 172 12.10 -16.66 3.33
C LYS A 172 11.92 -15.43 4.20
N ALA A 173 10.97 -15.48 5.14
CA ALA A 173 10.68 -14.38 6.07
C ALA A 173 11.90 -13.94 6.90
N ALA A 174 12.80 -14.85 7.27
CA ALA A 174 14.03 -14.51 8.01
C ALA A 174 14.95 -13.53 7.25
N GLN A 175 14.84 -13.44 5.92
CA GLN A 175 15.62 -12.52 5.09
C GLN A 175 15.08 -11.07 5.14
N LEU A 176 13.91 -10.87 5.74
CA LEU A 176 13.27 -9.56 5.94
C LEU A 176 13.58 -8.95 7.31
N GLN A 177 14.26 -9.69 8.20
CA GLN A 177 14.71 -9.20 9.51
C GLN A 177 15.99 -8.35 9.36
N ILE A 178 15.89 -7.30 8.55
CA ILE A 178 16.77 -6.13 8.62
C ILE A 178 16.25 -5.26 9.77
#